data_AF-A0A0X3PDL5-F1
#
_entry.id   AF-A0A0X3PDL5-F1
#
_cell.length_a   1.000
_cell.length_b   1.000
_cell.length_c   1.000
_cell.angle_alpha   90.00
_cell.angle_beta   90.00
_cell.angle_gamma   90.00
#
_symmetry.space_group_name_H-M   'P 1'
#
loop_
_entity.id
_entity.type
_entity.pdbx_description
1 polymer ?
#
loop_
_entity_poly.entity_id
_entity_poly.type
_entity_poly.pdbx_seq_one_letter_code
_entity_poly.pdbx_strand_id
1 'polypeptide(L)'
;MLPLRVLNRVYLPVVIYINFGLEINVYTMELRKEMDYEFFLVVPASSTVSIDPIWGRGTSNNRCSVPVQCIQLYQPKRSVQISGNLQNGYAAITLIPENPDLPKIAIIMVKGDVWVPDLPDVQFTKTIDLFRDHSDSRILEFDEDIKNILLHGEIKPFSNLESENVLQLLTPYDQNNDQNRMFMRVTGRMETTPQTISLTGGPQGDDVYVLMPNEQSGMPINVAQFFKWP
;
A
#
# COMPACT_ATOMS: atom_id res chain seq x y z
N MET A 1 -1.07 27.95 32.21
CA MET A 1 -1.23 28.04 30.75
C MET A 1 -0.33 26.98 30.14
N LEU A 2 -0.90 25.82 29.81
CA LEU A 2 -0.26 24.66 29.20
C LEU A 2 -1.14 24.30 28.00
N PRO A 3 -0.62 24.20 26.77
CA PRO A 3 -1.44 23.76 25.66
C PRO A 3 -1.58 22.23 25.74
N LEU A 4 -2.82 21.75 25.80
CA LEU A 4 -3.12 20.34 25.55
C LEU A 4 -2.75 20.03 24.10
N ARG A 5 -1.87 19.04 23.92
CA ARG A 5 -1.55 18.43 22.64
C ARG A 5 -2.81 17.74 22.10
N VAL A 6 -3.19 18.11 20.88
CA VAL A 6 -4.15 17.36 20.06
C VAL A 6 -3.49 16.02 19.70
N LEU A 7 -4.01 14.93 20.25
CA LEU A 7 -3.69 13.58 19.75
C LEU A 7 -4.43 13.40 18.42
N ASN A 8 -3.69 13.33 17.31
CA ASN A 8 -4.20 12.75 16.08
C ASN A 8 -4.50 11.27 16.34
N ARG A 9 -5.78 10.94 16.49
CA ARG A 9 -6.25 9.54 16.46
C ARG A 9 -6.32 9.12 15.00
N VAL A 10 -5.40 8.26 14.60
CA VAL A 10 -5.59 7.39 13.43
C VAL A 10 -6.77 6.46 13.77
N TYR A 11 -7.83 6.52 12.97
CA TYR A 11 -9.03 5.72 13.17
C TYR A 11 -8.72 4.25 12.81
N LEU A 12 -8.66 3.39 13.83
CA LEU A 12 -8.92 1.96 13.68
C LEU A 12 -10.40 1.80 13.26
N PRO A 13 -10.73 0.99 12.24
CA PRO A 13 -12.11 0.79 11.84
C PRO A 13 -12.89 0.14 12.99
N VAL A 14 -13.99 0.79 13.38
CA VAL A 14 -14.97 0.25 14.35
C VAL A 14 -15.73 -0.89 13.66
N VAL A 15 -15.64 -2.10 14.22
CA VAL A 15 -16.33 -3.29 13.71
C VAL A 15 -17.73 -3.36 14.33
N ILE A 16 -18.78 -3.29 13.50
CA ILE A 16 -20.16 -3.56 13.89
C ILE A 16 -20.67 -4.74 13.06
N TYR A 17 -20.98 -5.87 13.72
CA TYR A 17 -21.56 -7.05 13.09
C TYR A 17 -23.08 -7.05 13.25
N ILE A 18 -23.83 -7.15 12.13
CA ILE A 18 -25.19 -7.71 12.16
C ILE A 18 -25.49 -8.51 10.87
N ASN A 19 -25.85 -9.79 11.11
CA ASN A 19 -26.77 -10.70 10.39
C ASN A 19 -26.27 -11.80 9.43
N PHE A 20 -26.89 -12.97 9.66
CA PHE A 20 -26.68 -14.29 9.05
C PHE A 20 -27.26 -14.39 7.63
N GLY A 21 -26.43 -14.77 6.66
CA GLY A 21 -26.80 -15.17 5.29
C GLY A 21 -25.85 -14.59 4.26
N LEU A 22 -24.93 -15.42 3.71
CA LEU A 22 -23.74 -15.01 2.94
C LEU A 22 -22.97 -13.90 3.68
N GLU A 23 -21.89 -14.26 4.37
CA GLU A 23 -21.07 -13.26 5.08
C GLU A 23 -20.56 -12.22 4.06
N ILE A 24 -21.22 -11.06 4.04
CA ILE A 24 -20.77 -9.87 3.33
C ILE A 24 -20.10 -9.00 4.38
N ASN A 25 -18.79 -8.83 4.29
CA ASN A 25 -18.09 -7.91 5.19
C ASN A 25 -18.23 -6.50 4.65
N VAL A 26 -18.75 -5.58 5.47
CA VAL A 26 -18.91 -4.17 5.08
C VAL A 26 -17.88 -3.33 5.82
N TYR A 27 -17.06 -2.60 5.06
CA TYR A 27 -16.02 -1.72 5.56
C TYR A 27 -16.32 -0.28 5.18
N THR A 28 -16.34 0.63 6.15
CA THR A 28 -16.60 2.05 5.90
C THR A 28 -15.30 2.85 5.98
N MET A 29 -15.05 3.67 4.97
CA MET A 29 -13.90 4.57 4.89
C MET A 29 -14.38 6.01 4.75
N GLU A 30 -14.07 6.85 5.71
CA GLU A 30 -14.41 8.27 5.63
C GLU A 30 -13.33 9.04 4.88
N LEU A 31 -13.72 9.70 3.78
CA LEU A 31 -12.82 10.47 2.93
C LEU A 31 -13.23 11.93 2.93
N ARG A 32 -12.24 12.83 2.83
CA ARG A 32 -12.54 14.25 2.84
C ARG A 32 -13.40 14.64 1.64
N LYS A 33 -14.55 15.24 1.89
CA LYS A 33 -15.46 15.72 0.85
C LYS A 33 -14.76 16.74 -0.08
N GLU A 34 -15.09 16.70 -1.36
CA GLU A 34 -14.61 17.60 -2.43
C GLU A 34 -13.08 17.56 -2.63
N MET A 35 -12.45 16.45 -2.28
CA MET A 35 -11.01 16.26 -2.37
C MET A 35 -10.66 14.99 -3.14
N ASP A 36 -9.55 15.05 -3.86
CA ASP A 36 -8.99 13.90 -4.54
C ASP A 36 -8.42 12.93 -3.50
N TYR A 37 -8.59 11.63 -3.73
CA TYR A 37 -8.08 10.59 -2.86
C TYR A 37 -7.29 9.54 -3.63
N GLU A 38 -6.27 9.02 -2.96
CA GLU A 38 -5.54 7.84 -3.35
C GLU A 38 -5.21 7.03 -2.10
N PHE A 39 -5.68 5.78 -2.08
CA PHE A 39 -5.35 4.86 -1.00
C PHE A 39 -5.17 3.44 -1.52
N PHE A 40 -4.59 2.62 -0.66
CA PHE A 40 -4.32 1.22 -0.95
C PHE A 40 -5.02 0.34 0.08
N LEU A 41 -5.56 -0.77 -0.39
CA LEU A 41 -6.12 -1.82 0.44
C LEU A 41 -5.34 -3.11 0.22
N VAL A 42 -5.13 -3.85 1.30
CA VAL A 42 -4.61 -5.22 1.23
C VAL A 42 -5.80 -6.15 1.16
N VAL A 43 -5.93 -6.88 0.07
CA VAL A 43 -7.08 -7.75 -0.21
C VAL A 43 -6.59 -9.16 -0.52
N PRO A 44 -7.42 -10.21 -0.35
CA PRO A 44 -7.07 -11.56 -0.78
C PRO A 44 -6.71 -11.60 -2.27
N ALA A 45 -5.68 -12.36 -2.65
CA ALA A 45 -5.25 -12.46 -4.05
C ALA A 45 -6.30 -13.14 -4.97
N SER A 46 -7.23 -13.89 -4.39
CA SER A 46 -8.36 -14.49 -5.11
C SER A 46 -9.50 -13.51 -5.37
N SER A 47 -9.51 -12.35 -4.71
CA SER A 47 -10.60 -11.39 -4.82
C SER A 47 -10.67 -10.80 -6.22
N THR A 48 -11.89 -10.57 -6.70
CA THR A 48 -12.14 -9.84 -7.93
C THR A 48 -13.06 -8.67 -7.65
N VAL A 49 -12.72 -7.50 -8.19
CA VAL A 49 -13.61 -6.35 -8.07
C VAL A 49 -14.80 -6.58 -8.99
N SER A 50 -16.00 -6.37 -8.48
CA SER A 50 -17.25 -6.47 -9.24
C SER A 50 -17.32 -5.40 -10.34
N ILE A 51 -18.03 -5.72 -11.41
CA ILE A 51 -18.22 -4.77 -12.52
C ILE A 51 -19.21 -3.70 -12.07
N ASP A 52 -18.77 -2.44 -12.10
CA ASP A 52 -19.58 -1.27 -11.81
C ASP A 52 -19.18 -0.17 -12.83
N PRO A 53 -20.14 0.46 -13.52
CA PRO A 53 -19.86 1.48 -14.53
C PRO A 53 -19.19 2.75 -13.98
N ILE A 54 -19.26 3.01 -12.68
CA ILE A 54 -18.63 4.17 -12.04
C ILE A 54 -17.11 3.99 -11.96
N TRP A 55 -16.64 2.74 -11.81
CA TRP A 55 -15.25 2.44 -11.55
C TRP A 55 -14.49 2.06 -12.82
N GLY A 56 -13.52 2.89 -13.19
CA GLY A 56 -12.52 2.53 -14.19
C GLY A 56 -11.60 1.40 -13.70
N ARG A 57 -10.94 0.73 -14.64
CA ARG A 57 -9.94 -0.32 -14.36
C ARG A 57 -8.56 0.11 -14.83
N GLY A 58 -7.65 0.23 -13.88
CA GLY A 58 -6.26 0.50 -14.16
C GLY A 58 -5.53 -0.73 -14.67
N THR A 59 -4.54 -0.51 -15.51
CA THR A 59 -3.61 -1.51 -16.03
C THR A 59 -2.18 -0.98 -15.90
N SER A 60 -1.18 -1.83 -16.17
CA SER A 60 0.22 -1.40 -16.21
C SER A 60 0.49 -0.29 -17.25
N ASN A 61 -0.24 -0.31 -18.38
CA ASN A 61 -0.10 0.67 -19.47
C ASN A 61 -0.97 1.92 -19.28
N ASN A 62 -2.12 1.77 -18.63
CA ASN A 62 -3.05 2.86 -18.32
C ASN A 62 -3.39 2.83 -16.83
N ARG A 63 -2.52 3.44 -16.02
CA ARG A 63 -2.61 3.39 -14.56
C ARG A 63 -3.71 4.31 -14.05
N CYS A 64 -4.30 3.92 -12.91
CA CYS A 64 -5.20 4.81 -12.18
C CYS A 64 -4.47 6.07 -11.71
N SER A 65 -5.15 7.20 -11.76
CA SER A 65 -4.65 8.49 -11.29
C SER A 65 -5.82 9.36 -10.83
N VAL A 66 -5.61 10.10 -9.75
CA VAL A 66 -6.54 11.16 -9.35
C VAL A 66 -6.73 12.20 -10.48
N PRO A 67 -7.93 12.78 -10.66
CA PRO A 67 -9.15 12.60 -9.85
C PRO A 67 -10.07 11.46 -10.33
N VAL A 68 -9.62 10.61 -11.25
CA VAL A 68 -10.48 9.62 -11.93
C VAL A 68 -10.83 8.46 -11.00
N GLN A 69 -12.13 8.12 -10.94
CA GLN A 69 -12.64 6.94 -10.24
C GLN A 69 -12.10 5.67 -10.89
N CYS A 70 -11.14 5.02 -10.22
CA CYS A 70 -10.39 3.95 -10.83
C CYS A 70 -9.85 2.99 -9.77
N ILE A 71 -9.91 1.69 -10.09
CA ILE A 71 -9.38 0.61 -9.26
C ILE A 71 -8.29 -0.13 -10.05
N GLN A 72 -7.15 -0.34 -9.41
CA GLN A 72 -6.04 -1.10 -9.98
C GLN A 72 -5.56 -2.15 -8.98
N LEU A 73 -5.48 -3.40 -9.44
CA LEU A 73 -4.94 -4.51 -8.67
C LEU A 73 -3.49 -4.75 -9.06
N TYR A 74 -2.61 -4.84 -8.07
CA TYR A 74 -1.19 -5.12 -8.28
C TYR A 74 -0.89 -6.60 -8.10
N GLN A 75 -0.02 -7.13 -8.96
CA GLN A 75 0.37 -8.53 -8.89
C GLN A 75 1.16 -8.81 -7.60
N PRO A 76 0.82 -9.88 -6.84
CA PRO A 76 1.44 -10.16 -5.54
C PRO A 76 2.96 -10.31 -5.59
N LYS A 77 3.49 -10.97 -6.62
CA LYS A 77 4.92 -11.21 -6.82
C LYS A 77 5.69 -9.99 -7.35
N ARG A 78 4.98 -8.95 -7.78
CA ARG A 78 5.56 -7.75 -8.42
C ARG A 78 5.31 -6.48 -7.63
N SER A 79 4.89 -6.60 -6.38
CA SER A 79 4.57 -5.43 -5.57
C SER A 79 4.95 -5.61 -4.12
N VAL A 80 5.35 -4.51 -3.48
CA VAL A 80 5.61 -4.42 -2.04
C VAL A 80 5.09 -3.09 -1.52
N GLN A 81 4.78 -3.03 -0.22
CA GLN A 81 4.44 -1.78 0.45
C GLN A 81 5.46 -1.51 1.55
N ILE A 82 5.94 -0.27 1.58
CA ILE A 82 6.74 0.29 2.66
C ILE A 82 5.83 1.19 3.49
N SER A 83 5.85 1.01 4.80
CA SER A 83 5.04 1.80 5.75
C SER A 83 5.80 2.08 7.03
N GLY A 84 5.29 3.02 7.82
CA GLY A 84 5.94 3.48 9.04
C GLY A 84 7.09 4.44 8.76
N ASN A 85 7.86 4.74 9.79
CA ASN A 85 8.83 5.83 9.76
C ASN A 85 10.26 5.34 10.00
N LEU A 86 11.19 5.84 9.19
CA LEU A 86 12.62 5.80 9.51
C LEU A 86 12.92 6.92 10.52
N GLN A 87 13.48 6.58 11.68
CA GLN A 87 13.80 7.59 12.70
C GLN A 87 15.04 8.39 12.30
N ASN A 88 16.10 7.70 11.93
CA ASN A 88 17.35 8.27 11.41
C ASN A 88 18.10 7.19 10.61
N GLY A 89 19.11 7.55 9.83
CA GLY A 89 19.97 6.56 9.21
C GLY A 89 19.48 6.09 7.84
N TYR A 90 19.59 4.78 7.60
CA TYR A 90 19.19 4.15 6.34
C TYR A 90 18.45 2.83 6.57
N ALA A 91 17.60 2.50 5.61
CA ALA A 91 17.08 1.18 5.35
C ALA A 91 17.30 0.84 3.89
N ALA A 92 17.41 -0.43 3.54
CA ALA A 92 17.41 -0.83 2.15
C ALA A 92 16.73 -2.18 1.96
N ILE A 93 16.16 -2.36 0.78
CA ILE A 93 15.66 -3.65 0.31
C ILE A 93 16.44 -4.04 -0.94
N THR A 94 17.02 -5.24 -0.94
CA THR A 94 17.61 -5.85 -2.13
C THR A 94 16.59 -6.80 -2.73
N LEU A 95 16.23 -6.56 -3.98
CA LEU A 95 15.25 -7.33 -4.74
C LEU A 95 16.00 -8.28 -5.68
N ILE A 96 15.68 -9.57 -5.55
CA ILE A 96 16.24 -10.63 -6.37
C ILE A 96 15.16 -11.07 -7.37
N PRO A 97 15.40 -10.98 -8.68
CA PRO A 97 14.40 -11.33 -9.69
C PRO A 97 14.19 -12.84 -9.79
N GLU A 98 13.01 -13.26 -10.24
CA GLU A 98 12.73 -14.65 -10.61
C GLU A 98 13.44 -15.06 -11.90
N ASN A 99 13.57 -14.13 -12.85
CA ASN A 99 14.41 -14.31 -14.03
C ASN A 99 15.90 -14.20 -13.65
N PRO A 100 16.70 -15.28 -13.76
CA PRO A 100 18.11 -15.28 -13.35
C PRO A 100 19.02 -14.44 -14.26
N ASP A 101 18.56 -14.05 -15.45
CA ASP A 101 19.32 -13.20 -16.37
C ASP A 101 19.26 -11.72 -15.98
N LEU A 102 18.36 -11.36 -15.05
CA LEU A 102 18.21 -9.98 -14.57
C LEU A 102 19.09 -9.71 -13.33
N PRO A 103 19.63 -8.49 -13.20
CA PRO A 103 20.48 -8.11 -12.07
C PRO A 103 19.70 -8.03 -10.76
N LYS A 104 20.39 -8.14 -9.62
CA LYS A 104 19.81 -7.72 -8.33
C LYS A 104 19.78 -6.20 -8.27
N ILE A 105 18.67 -5.64 -7.80
CA ILE A 105 18.53 -4.20 -7.59
C ILE A 105 18.33 -3.91 -6.11
N ALA A 106 18.73 -2.74 -5.64
CA ALA A 106 18.41 -2.29 -4.30
C ALA A 106 17.69 -0.95 -4.30
N ILE A 107 16.72 -0.84 -3.39
CA ILE A 107 16.04 0.41 -3.09
C ILE A 107 16.47 0.83 -1.70
N ILE A 108 17.18 1.94 -1.64
CA ILE A 108 17.80 2.51 -0.45
C ILE A 108 16.91 3.67 0.00
N MET A 109 16.50 3.63 1.25
CA MET A 109 15.71 4.67 1.91
C MET A 109 16.59 5.36 2.93
N VAL A 110 16.74 6.68 2.80
CA VAL A 110 17.62 7.47 3.67
C VAL A 110 16.83 8.59 4.33
N LYS A 111 17.24 8.97 5.54
CA LYS A 111 16.76 10.17 6.21
C LYS A 111 17.93 10.94 6.80
N GLY A 112 18.18 12.13 6.25
CA GLY A 112 19.35 12.96 6.57
C GLY A 112 20.59 12.59 5.77
N ASP A 113 21.71 13.26 6.07
CA ASP A 113 23.01 12.99 5.45
C ASP A 113 23.67 11.77 6.12
N VAL A 114 23.40 10.59 5.56
CA VAL A 114 23.83 9.30 6.13
C VAL A 114 24.67 8.54 5.11
N TRP A 115 25.78 7.97 5.59
CA TRP A 115 26.57 7.03 4.81
C TRP A 115 25.86 5.68 4.71
N VAL A 116 25.64 5.20 3.49
CA VAL A 116 25.05 3.88 3.22
C VAL A 116 26.18 2.93 2.83
N PRO A 117 26.32 1.77 3.50
CA PRO A 117 27.31 0.78 3.12
C PRO A 117 27.00 0.16 1.77
N ASP A 118 28.03 -0.32 1.08
CA ASP A 118 27.86 -1.08 -0.15
C ASP A 118 27.05 -2.35 0.11
N LEU A 119 25.98 -2.54 -0.67
CA LEU A 119 25.13 -3.72 -0.58
C LEU A 119 25.72 -4.85 -1.42
N PRO A 120 25.80 -6.08 -0.89
CA PRO A 120 26.46 -7.18 -1.57
C PRO A 120 25.70 -7.60 -2.83
N ASP A 121 26.45 -7.84 -3.92
CA ASP A 121 25.96 -8.33 -5.21
C ASP A 121 24.86 -7.49 -5.90
N VAL A 122 24.74 -6.20 -5.57
CA VAL A 122 23.75 -5.29 -6.18
C VAL A 122 24.38 -4.54 -7.35
N GLN A 123 23.78 -4.64 -8.54
CA GLN A 123 24.28 -3.93 -9.73
C GLN A 123 23.64 -2.55 -9.90
N PHE A 124 22.41 -2.37 -9.41
CA PHE A 124 21.68 -1.11 -9.56
C PHE A 124 21.05 -0.68 -8.25
N THR A 125 21.20 0.60 -7.92
CA THR A 125 20.63 1.20 -6.71
C THR A 125 19.68 2.33 -7.06
N LYS A 126 18.58 2.43 -6.31
CA LYS A 126 17.69 3.58 -6.32
C LYS A 126 17.57 4.13 -4.92
N THR A 127 17.76 5.43 -4.77
CA THR A 127 17.60 6.11 -3.48
C THR A 127 16.26 6.82 -3.38
N ILE A 128 15.60 6.69 -2.24
CA ILE A 128 14.41 7.41 -1.81
C ILE A 128 14.82 8.25 -0.59
N ASP A 129 14.66 9.57 -0.71
CA ASP A 129 14.88 10.51 0.40
C ASP A 129 13.59 10.64 1.21
N LEU A 130 13.57 10.01 2.39
CA LEU A 130 12.45 10.03 3.31
C LEU A 130 12.37 11.31 4.15
N PHE A 131 13.38 12.18 4.12
CA PHE A 131 13.30 13.46 4.83
C PHE A 131 12.26 14.40 4.21
N ARG A 132 12.11 14.32 2.89
CA ARG A 132 11.15 15.12 2.11
C ARG A 132 9.87 14.35 1.79
N ASP A 133 9.78 13.10 2.23
CA ASP A 133 8.66 12.23 1.97
C ASP A 133 7.68 12.29 3.14
N HIS A 134 6.46 12.75 2.87
CA HIS A 134 5.38 12.82 3.84
C HIS A 134 4.33 11.73 3.59
N SER A 135 4.69 10.67 2.87
CA SER A 135 3.76 9.57 2.61
C SER A 135 3.56 8.68 3.84
N ASP A 136 2.31 8.38 4.17
CA ASP A 136 1.93 7.38 5.18
C ASP A 136 2.38 5.98 4.75
N SER A 137 2.27 5.68 3.46
CA SER A 137 2.76 4.45 2.87
C SER A 137 3.15 4.61 1.40
N ARG A 138 4.00 3.71 0.95
CA ARG A 138 4.54 3.70 -0.42
C ARG A 138 4.44 2.31 -1.02
N ILE A 139 3.76 2.18 -2.15
CA ILE A 139 3.75 0.94 -2.92
C ILE A 139 4.79 1.03 -4.03
N LEU A 140 5.58 -0.02 -4.15
CA LEU A 140 6.51 -0.23 -5.24
C LEU A 140 5.97 -1.35 -6.11
N GLU A 141 5.72 -1.06 -7.39
CA GLU A 141 5.33 -2.03 -8.43
C GLU A 141 6.51 -2.25 -9.39
N PHE A 142 6.72 -3.49 -9.79
CA PHE A 142 7.79 -3.91 -10.71
C PHE A 142 7.18 -4.52 -11.98
N ASP A 143 7.85 -4.41 -13.11
CA ASP A 143 7.45 -5.13 -14.33
C ASP A 143 7.81 -6.61 -14.31
N GLU A 144 8.77 -7.02 -13.48
CA GLU A 144 9.24 -8.40 -13.34
C GLU A 144 8.90 -9.02 -11.98
N ASP A 145 8.81 -10.35 -11.94
CA ASP A 145 8.52 -11.11 -10.73
C ASP A 145 9.71 -11.13 -9.77
N ILE A 146 9.42 -10.87 -8.49
CA ILE A 146 10.40 -10.91 -7.41
C ILE A 146 10.44 -12.32 -6.84
N LYS A 147 11.64 -12.91 -6.83
CA LYS A 147 11.89 -14.21 -6.21
C LYS A 147 12.12 -14.12 -4.71
N ASN A 148 12.92 -13.14 -4.29
CA ASN A 148 13.28 -12.96 -2.89
C ASN A 148 13.64 -11.50 -2.60
N ILE A 149 13.50 -11.12 -1.34
CA ILE A 149 13.81 -9.79 -0.84
C ILE A 149 14.71 -9.92 0.39
N LEU A 150 15.84 -9.21 0.38
CA LEU A 150 16.72 -9.09 1.54
C LEU A 150 16.54 -7.72 2.16
N LEU A 151 16.39 -7.68 3.48
CA LEU A 151 16.22 -6.45 4.25
C LEU A 151 17.56 -6.03 4.87
N HIS A 152 17.86 -4.74 4.81
CA HIS A 152 19.09 -4.16 5.33
C HIS A 152 18.80 -2.89 6.13
N GLY A 153 19.59 -2.64 7.18
CA GLY A 153 19.44 -1.43 8.01
C GLY A 153 18.16 -1.44 8.85
N GLU A 154 17.56 -0.26 9.04
CA GLU A 154 16.40 -0.06 9.92
C GLU A 154 15.07 -0.34 9.22
N ILE A 155 14.88 -1.58 8.74
CA ILE A 155 13.59 -2.04 8.20
C ILE A 155 13.31 -3.47 8.65
N LYS A 156 12.03 -3.73 8.96
CA LYS A 156 11.56 -5.06 9.37
C LYS A 156 10.51 -5.60 8.42
N PRO A 157 10.28 -6.92 8.41
CA PRO A 157 9.05 -7.48 7.85
C PRO A 157 7.84 -6.87 8.56
N PHE A 158 6.74 -6.71 7.83
CA PHE A 158 5.49 -6.17 8.35
C PHE A 158 4.94 -7.03 9.50
N SER A 159 4.44 -6.35 10.53
CA SER A 159 3.77 -6.96 11.68
C SER A 159 2.75 -5.98 12.26
N ASN A 160 1.55 -6.48 12.54
CA ASN A 160 0.47 -5.71 13.17
C ASN A 160 0.79 -5.28 14.62
N LEU A 161 1.89 -5.77 15.20
CA LEU A 161 2.28 -5.49 16.59
C LEU A 161 3.27 -4.33 16.71
N GLU A 162 3.90 -3.93 15.60
CA GLU A 162 4.90 -2.87 15.61
C GLU A 162 4.23 -1.49 15.51
N SER A 163 4.89 -0.49 16.09
CA SER A 163 4.42 0.89 16.00
C SER A 163 4.75 1.52 14.65
N GLU A 164 4.02 2.56 14.26
CA GLU A 164 4.30 3.41 13.09
C GLU A 164 5.69 4.06 13.09
N ASN A 165 6.41 4.05 14.22
CA ASN A 165 7.78 4.54 14.33
C ASN A 165 8.84 3.57 13.78
N VAL A 166 8.43 2.38 13.34
CA VAL A 166 9.29 1.36 12.76
C VAL A 166 8.98 1.23 11.28
N LEU A 167 10.00 1.37 10.43
CA LEU A 167 9.84 1.15 9.00
C LEU A 167 9.64 -0.34 8.72
N GLN A 168 8.64 -0.66 7.91
CA GLN A 168 8.23 -2.02 7.62
C GLN A 168 8.06 -2.27 6.12
N LEU A 169 8.32 -3.52 5.72
CA LEU A 169 8.02 -4.03 4.39
C LEU A 169 6.91 -5.08 4.46
N LEU A 170 5.79 -4.80 3.79
CA LEU A 170 4.76 -5.78 3.53
C LEU A 170 4.93 -6.37 2.12
N THR A 171 5.09 -7.68 2.06
CA THR A 171 5.10 -8.48 0.83
C THR A 171 3.76 -9.21 0.68
N PRO A 172 2.95 -8.93 -0.36
CA PRO A 172 1.67 -9.61 -0.56
C PRO A 172 1.81 -11.10 -0.83
N TYR A 173 2.92 -11.48 -1.48
CA TYR A 173 3.29 -12.86 -1.72
C TYR A 173 4.36 -13.30 -0.71
N ASP A 174 4.01 -14.27 0.13
CA ASP A 174 4.93 -14.95 1.02
C ASP A 174 4.72 -16.46 0.85
N GLN A 175 5.75 -17.15 0.34
CA GLN A 175 5.68 -18.59 0.06
C GLN A 175 5.45 -19.44 1.30
N ASN A 176 5.73 -18.90 2.49
CA ASN A 176 5.56 -19.59 3.76
C ASN A 176 4.21 -19.30 4.42
N ASN A 177 3.38 -18.46 3.80
CA ASN A 177 2.10 -18.04 4.33
C ASN A 177 0.98 -18.36 3.34
N ASP A 178 0.02 -19.18 3.76
CA ASP A 178 -1.11 -19.60 2.92
C ASP A 178 -2.05 -18.43 2.53
N GLN A 179 -1.91 -17.27 3.17
CA GLN A 179 -2.68 -16.08 2.85
C GLN A 179 -2.01 -15.25 1.74
N ASN A 180 -2.16 -15.70 0.50
CA ASN A 180 -1.81 -14.88 -0.67
C ASN A 180 -2.70 -13.62 -0.69
N ARG A 181 -2.05 -12.46 -0.70
CA ARG A 181 -2.69 -11.14 -0.74
C ARG A 181 -2.28 -10.41 -2.01
N MET A 182 -2.99 -9.34 -2.32
CA MET A 182 -2.59 -8.36 -3.31
C MET A 182 -2.93 -6.95 -2.82
N PHE A 183 -2.32 -5.96 -3.45
CA PHE A 183 -2.68 -4.57 -3.22
C PHE A 183 -3.74 -4.13 -4.22
N MET A 184 -4.76 -3.45 -3.72
CA MET A 184 -5.75 -2.75 -4.51
C MET A 184 -5.55 -1.24 -4.31
N ARG A 185 -5.12 -0.55 -5.36
CA ARG A 185 -5.10 0.91 -5.43
C ARG A 185 -6.47 1.42 -5.83
N VAL A 186 -6.96 2.41 -5.10
CA VAL A 186 -8.20 3.11 -5.42
C VAL A 186 -7.89 4.59 -5.54
N THR A 187 -8.26 5.18 -6.67
CA THR A 187 -8.15 6.63 -6.91
C THR A 187 -9.52 7.21 -7.23
N GLY A 188 -9.69 8.48 -6.94
CA GLY A 188 -10.89 9.20 -7.32
C GLY A 188 -10.93 10.60 -6.73
N ARG A 189 -12.11 11.20 -6.81
CA ARG A 189 -12.45 12.43 -6.13
C ARG A 189 -13.70 12.19 -5.31
N MET A 190 -13.61 12.49 -4.02
CA MET A 190 -14.75 12.29 -3.15
C MET A 190 -15.73 13.43 -3.35
N GLU A 191 -16.88 13.12 -3.92
CA GLU A 191 -17.98 14.06 -4.11
C GLU A 191 -18.86 14.13 -2.85
N THR A 192 -20.14 14.46 -3.01
CA THR A 192 -21.09 14.61 -1.90
C THR A 192 -21.85 13.34 -1.55
N THR A 193 -21.78 12.31 -2.40
CA THR A 193 -22.50 11.04 -2.23
C THR A 193 -21.55 9.89 -1.92
N PRO A 194 -21.97 8.92 -1.07
CA PRO A 194 -21.22 7.71 -0.85
C PRO A 194 -20.97 6.93 -2.15
N GLN A 195 -19.84 6.23 -2.19
CA GLN A 195 -19.47 5.33 -3.29
C GLN A 195 -19.16 3.94 -2.72
N THR A 196 -19.36 2.89 -3.52
CA THR A 196 -19.17 1.51 -3.07
C THR A 196 -18.25 0.74 -3.99
N ILE A 197 -17.41 -0.11 -3.42
CA ILE A 197 -16.58 -1.07 -4.12
C ILE A 197 -16.93 -2.46 -3.58
N SER A 198 -17.32 -3.37 -4.47
CA SER A 198 -17.60 -4.75 -4.08
C SER A 198 -16.50 -5.67 -4.60
N LEU A 199 -15.95 -6.49 -3.71
CA LEU A 199 -15.04 -7.59 -4.01
C LEU A 199 -15.75 -8.91 -3.82
N THR A 200 -15.51 -9.86 -4.73
CA THR A 200 -16.04 -11.22 -4.66
C THR A 200 -14.93 -12.25 -4.74
N GLY A 201 -15.20 -13.47 -4.28
CA GLY A 201 -14.23 -14.57 -4.36
C GLY A 201 -13.12 -14.53 -3.30
N GLY A 202 -13.31 -13.74 -2.25
CA GLY A 202 -12.48 -13.79 -1.05
C GLY A 202 -12.70 -15.08 -0.27
N PRO A 203 -11.72 -15.53 0.54
CA PRO A 203 -11.85 -16.74 1.36
C PRO A 203 -12.92 -16.63 2.45
N GLN A 204 -13.32 -15.40 2.81
CA GLN A 204 -14.34 -15.08 3.82
C GLN A 204 -15.68 -14.66 3.20
N GLY A 205 -15.84 -14.81 1.88
CA GLY A 205 -17.01 -14.32 1.16
C GLY A 205 -16.73 -13.03 0.41
N ASP A 206 -17.80 -12.25 0.23
CA ASP A 206 -17.75 -10.99 -0.53
C ASP A 206 -17.50 -9.82 0.43
N ASP A 207 -16.69 -8.85 -0.01
CA ASP A 207 -16.38 -7.65 0.77
C ASP A 207 -16.97 -6.42 0.08
N VAL A 208 -17.54 -5.50 0.85
CA VAL A 208 -18.05 -4.21 0.37
C VAL A 208 -17.37 -3.08 1.10
N TYR A 209 -16.67 -2.22 0.36
CA TYR A 209 -16.07 -1.01 0.88
C TYR A 209 -16.96 0.18 0.53
N VAL A 210 -17.39 0.92 1.55
CA VAL A 210 -18.23 2.11 1.43
C VAL A 210 -17.36 3.34 1.70
N LEU A 211 -17.17 4.17 0.68
CA LEU A 211 -16.47 5.44 0.76
C LEU A 211 -17.46 6.54 1.11
N MET A 212 -17.35 7.08 2.32
CA MET A 212 -18.27 8.06 2.88
C MET A 212 -17.64 9.46 2.86
N PRO A 213 -18.31 10.47 2.26
CA PRO A 213 -17.82 11.84 2.29
C PRO A 213 -17.98 12.44 3.69
N ASN A 214 -16.90 13.03 4.22
CA ASN A 214 -16.87 13.71 5.52
C ASN A 214 -16.05 15.00 5.41
N GLU A 215 -16.54 16.11 5.97
CA GLU A 215 -15.84 17.41 5.91
C GLU A 215 -14.61 17.47 6.81
N GLN A 216 -14.56 16.65 7.86
CA GLN A 216 -13.54 16.67 8.91
C GLN A 216 -12.45 15.61 8.74
N SER A 217 -12.61 14.69 7.78
CA SER A 217 -11.63 13.63 7.57
C SER A 217 -10.32 14.15 7.00
N GLY A 218 -9.20 13.55 7.43
CA GLY A 218 -7.92 13.68 6.76
C GLY A 218 -7.91 12.94 5.42
N MET A 219 -6.92 13.23 4.58
CA MET A 219 -6.64 12.41 3.40
C MET A 219 -5.32 11.67 3.62
N PRO A 220 -5.29 10.34 3.41
CA PRO A 220 -4.06 9.61 3.52
C PRO A 220 -3.14 10.02 2.36
N ILE A 221 -1.85 10.20 2.63
CA ILE A 221 -0.85 10.54 1.63
C ILE A 221 -0.15 9.24 1.25
N ASN A 222 -0.58 8.61 0.17
CA ASN A 222 0.07 7.39 -0.31
C ASN A 222 0.74 7.63 -1.66
N VAL A 223 1.83 6.91 -1.91
CA VAL A 223 2.57 7.04 -3.17
C VAL A 223 2.75 5.68 -3.83
N ALA A 224 2.33 5.59 -5.10
CA ALA A 224 2.70 4.46 -5.97
C ALA A 224 3.93 4.82 -6.80
N GLN A 225 4.94 3.96 -6.80
CA GLN A 225 6.09 4.06 -7.71
C GLN A 225 6.22 2.78 -8.53
N PHE A 226 6.55 2.97 -9.80
CA PHE A 226 6.77 1.86 -10.72
C PHE A 226 8.22 1.81 -11.15
N PHE A 227 8.77 0.60 -11.14
CA PHE A 227 10.13 0.30 -11.52
C PHE A 227 10.13 -0.65 -12.71
N LYS A 228 10.95 -0.29 -13.70
CA LYS A 228 11.38 -1.25 -14.71
C LYS A 228 12.64 -1.92 -14.24
N TRP A 229 12.70 -3.24 -14.34
CA TRP A 229 13.91 -3.97 -14.08
C TRP A 229 14.97 -3.58 -15.13
N PRO A 230 16.21 -3.23 -14.71
CA PRO A 230 17.28 -2.84 -15.63
C PRO A 230 17.72 -3.95 -16.59
#